data_AF-X1VRQ6-F1
#
_entry.id   AF-X1VRQ6-F1
#
_cell.length_a   1.000
_cell.length_b   1.000
_cell.length_c   1.000
_cell.angle_alpha   90.00
_cell.angle_beta   90.00
_cell.angle_gamma   90.00
#
_symmetry.space_group_name_H-M   'P 1'
#
loop_
_entity.id
_entity.type
_entity.pdbx_description
1 polymer ?
#
loop_
_entity_poly.entity_id
_entity_poly.type
_entity_poly.pdbx_seq_one_letter_code
_entity_poly.pdbx_strand_id
1 'polypeptide(L)'
;QKPRSLSEEKLRFTLASQHMYGALDSLNLCQFVYGPAWQLYGPADIVEVVRAVTGWDDIDLDSLQRLGERRLNMMRAFNAREGFDRQHDKLPEKFFDKALKGGVSDGWKIDRDEFETALDTYFKLCHWDVETGNPTRAKLEELDLDWVADQLDL
;
A
#
# COMPACT_ATOMS: atom_id res chain seq x y z
N GLN A 1 -1.17 18.98 -9.09
CA GLN A 1 -2.21 18.64 -8.10
C GLN A 1 -2.39 19.81 -7.14
N LYS A 2 -3.58 20.01 -6.58
CA LYS A 2 -3.81 21.04 -5.55
C LYS A 2 -2.95 20.69 -4.32
N PRO A 3 -2.29 21.67 -3.67
CA PRO A 3 -1.58 21.39 -2.43
C PRO A 3 -2.51 20.72 -1.41
N ARG A 4 -1.99 19.70 -0.71
CA ARG A 4 -2.67 18.97 0.37
C ARG A 4 -3.89 18.13 -0.04
N SER A 5 -4.20 17.99 -1.33
CA SER A 5 -5.29 17.11 -1.78
C SER A 5 -4.97 15.63 -1.63
N LEU A 6 -6.00 14.80 -1.52
CA LEU A 6 -5.94 13.33 -1.57
C LEU A 6 -6.40 12.82 -2.95
N SER A 7 -5.81 13.36 -4.02
CA SER A 7 -6.15 12.97 -5.39
C SER A 7 -5.74 11.53 -5.69
N GLU A 8 -6.41 10.90 -6.66
CA GLU A 8 -6.09 9.54 -7.14
C GLU A 8 -4.59 9.35 -7.43
N GLU A 9 -3.93 10.31 -8.07
CA GLU A 9 -2.49 10.24 -8.35
C GLU A 9 -1.62 10.14 -7.08
N LYS A 10 -2.04 10.77 -5.98
CA LYS A 10 -1.36 10.62 -4.69
C LYS A 10 -1.58 9.22 -4.14
N LEU A 11 -2.76 8.64 -4.33
CA LEU A 11 -3.07 7.28 -3.90
C LEU A 11 -2.35 6.23 -4.74
N ARG A 12 -2.20 6.44 -6.06
CA ARG A 12 -1.34 5.62 -6.93
C ARG A 12 0.11 5.64 -6.44
N PHE A 13 0.63 6.83 -6.10
CA PHE A 13 1.97 6.95 -5.53
C PHE A 13 2.09 6.26 -4.16
N THR A 14 1.10 6.40 -3.29
CA THR A 14 1.05 5.70 -2.00
C THR A 14 1.09 4.18 -2.19
N LEU A 15 0.27 3.64 -3.08
CA LEU A 15 0.19 2.20 -3.34
C LEU A 15 1.50 1.65 -3.92
N ALA A 16 2.07 2.31 -4.94
CA ALA A 16 3.37 1.93 -5.50
C ALA A 16 4.50 1.98 -4.45
N SER A 17 4.43 2.96 -3.54
CA SER A 17 5.38 3.05 -2.42
C SER A 17 5.18 1.91 -1.42
N GLN A 18 3.93 1.58 -1.04
CA GLN A 18 3.61 0.49 -0.13
C GLN A 18 4.07 -0.87 -0.69
N HIS A 19 3.86 -1.12 -1.98
CA HIS A 19 4.39 -2.31 -2.65
C HIS A 19 5.91 -2.34 -2.57
N MET A 20 6.58 -1.25 -2.89
CA MET A 20 8.04 -1.20 -2.83
C MET A 20 8.58 -1.46 -1.41
N TYR A 21 7.97 -0.87 -0.38
CA TYR A 21 8.31 -1.17 1.01
C TYR A 21 7.98 -2.63 1.40
N GLY A 22 6.87 -3.17 0.90
CA GLY A 22 6.52 -4.58 1.09
C GLY A 22 7.57 -5.53 0.52
N ALA A 23 8.18 -5.18 -0.63
CA ALA A 23 9.30 -5.91 -1.19
C ALA A 23 10.56 -5.78 -0.34
N LEU A 24 10.90 -4.56 0.13
CA LEU A 24 12.04 -4.35 1.04
C LEU A 24 11.93 -5.21 2.32
N ASP A 25 10.76 -5.20 2.95
CA ASP A 25 10.49 -6.00 4.15
C ASP A 25 10.65 -7.51 3.86
N SER A 26 10.14 -7.98 2.72
CA SER A 26 10.25 -9.39 2.30
C SER A 26 11.70 -9.80 2.04
N LEU A 27 12.50 -8.90 1.47
CA LEU A 27 13.91 -9.11 1.17
C LEU A 27 14.84 -8.81 2.37
N ASN A 28 14.28 -8.36 3.51
CA ASN A 28 15.02 -7.90 4.69
C ASN A 28 16.03 -6.77 4.39
N LEU A 29 15.68 -5.87 3.48
CA LEU A 29 16.52 -4.72 3.10
C LEU A 29 16.18 -3.50 3.96
N CYS A 30 17.22 -2.77 4.38
CA CYS A 30 17.06 -1.61 5.25
C CYS A 30 16.46 -0.42 4.50
N GLN A 31 15.35 0.12 5.00
CA GLN A 31 14.71 1.33 4.45
C GLN A 31 15.56 2.60 4.59
N PHE A 32 16.59 2.64 5.45
CA PHE A 32 17.53 3.78 5.49
C PHE A 32 18.52 3.79 4.33
N VAL A 33 18.70 2.64 3.68
CA VAL A 33 19.62 2.44 2.58
C VAL A 33 18.87 2.48 1.25
N TYR A 34 17.71 1.84 1.20
CA TYR A 34 16.85 1.70 0.02
C TYR A 34 15.53 2.50 0.16
N GLY A 35 15.54 3.57 0.94
CA GLY A 35 14.35 4.35 1.25
C GLY A 35 13.78 5.12 0.04
N PRO A 36 12.62 5.78 0.23
CA PRO A 36 11.77 6.29 -0.85
C PRO A 36 12.36 7.49 -1.59
N ALA A 37 13.41 8.09 -1.03
CA ALA A 37 14.13 9.19 -1.65
C ALA A 37 15.44 8.73 -2.29
N TRP A 38 15.69 7.41 -2.30
CA TRP A 38 16.71 6.71 -3.10
C TRP A 38 18.09 7.36 -3.03
N GLN A 39 18.45 7.87 -1.85
CA GLN A 39 19.66 8.68 -1.71
C GLN A 39 20.95 7.87 -1.80
N LEU A 40 20.91 6.58 -1.45
CA LEU A 40 22.08 5.71 -1.47
C LEU A 40 21.95 4.62 -2.53
N TYR A 41 20.88 3.83 -2.47
CA TYR A 41 20.55 2.84 -3.49
C TYR A 41 19.09 2.97 -3.92
N GLY A 42 18.85 2.74 -5.20
CA GLY A 42 17.54 2.80 -5.85
C GLY A 42 16.93 1.42 -6.12
N PRO A 43 15.75 1.38 -6.76
CA PRO A 43 15.08 0.13 -7.11
C PRO A 43 15.89 -0.77 -8.06
N ALA A 44 16.68 -0.18 -8.96
CA ALA A 44 17.53 -0.94 -9.87
C ALA A 44 18.63 -1.72 -9.13
N ASP A 45 19.24 -1.12 -8.10
CA ASP A 45 20.25 -1.79 -7.27
C ASP A 45 19.66 -3.00 -6.53
N ILE A 46 18.38 -2.92 -6.12
CA ILE A 46 17.69 -4.06 -5.48
C ILE A 46 17.54 -5.21 -6.45
N VAL A 47 17.14 -4.93 -7.70
CA VAL A 47 17.05 -5.95 -8.76
C VAL A 47 18.40 -6.63 -8.96
N GLU A 48 19.48 -5.85 -9.07
CA GLU A 48 20.84 -6.38 -9.24
C GLU A 48 21.28 -7.25 -8.06
N VAL A 49 21.03 -6.80 -6.82
CA VAL A 49 21.36 -7.56 -5.61
C VAL A 49 20.57 -8.87 -5.54
N VAL A 50 19.27 -8.84 -5.82
CA VAL A 50 18.44 -10.06 -5.80
C VAL A 50 18.96 -11.05 -6.83
N ARG A 51 19.17 -10.62 -8.09
CA ARG A 51 19.75 -11.47 -9.16
C ARG A 51 21.09 -12.07 -8.73
N ALA A 52 21.99 -11.26 -8.20
CA ALA A 52 23.32 -11.70 -7.80
C ALA A 52 23.31 -12.71 -6.65
N VAL A 53 22.38 -12.57 -5.70
CA VAL A 53 22.29 -13.44 -4.51
C VAL A 53 21.51 -14.72 -4.80
N THR A 54 20.40 -14.65 -5.52
CA THR A 54 19.50 -15.80 -5.72
C THR A 54 19.74 -16.54 -7.04
N GLY A 55 20.36 -15.90 -8.02
CA GLY A 55 20.48 -16.42 -9.39
C GLY A 55 19.19 -16.36 -10.21
N TRP A 56 18.19 -15.59 -9.77
CA TRP A 56 16.93 -15.42 -10.51
C TRP A 56 17.04 -14.31 -11.56
N ASP A 57 17.46 -14.69 -12.76
CA ASP A 57 17.76 -13.74 -13.86
C ASP A 57 16.54 -12.98 -14.40
N ASP A 58 15.32 -13.46 -14.13
CA ASP A 58 14.05 -12.89 -14.59
C ASP A 58 13.46 -11.83 -13.65
N ILE A 59 14.04 -11.62 -12.47
CA ILE A 59 13.57 -10.58 -11.54
C ILE A 59 13.78 -9.20 -12.13
N ASP A 60 12.75 -8.37 -12.15
CA ASP A 60 12.79 -6.97 -12.55
C ASP A 60 12.02 -6.08 -11.56
N LEU A 61 11.86 -4.79 -11.88
CA LEU A 61 11.17 -3.85 -11.00
C LEU A 61 9.70 -4.21 -10.81
N ASP A 62 9.02 -4.68 -11.86
CA ASP A 62 7.64 -5.13 -11.79
C ASP A 62 7.50 -6.36 -10.90
N SER A 63 8.48 -7.28 -10.95
CA SER A 63 8.55 -8.44 -10.04
C SER A 63 8.64 -8.01 -8.57
N LEU A 64 9.43 -6.97 -8.27
CA LEU A 64 9.51 -6.39 -6.92
C LEU A 64 8.19 -5.73 -6.51
N GLN A 65 7.55 -4.97 -7.40
CA GLN A 65 6.22 -4.39 -7.13
C GLN A 65 5.18 -5.48 -6.85
N ARG A 66 5.15 -6.55 -7.66
CA ARG A 66 4.24 -7.69 -7.50
C ARG A 66 4.50 -8.46 -6.20
N LEU A 67 5.76 -8.61 -5.79
CA LEU A 67 6.11 -9.18 -4.47
C LEU A 67 5.50 -8.36 -3.33
N GLY A 68 5.64 -7.03 -3.40
CA GLY A 68 5.03 -6.11 -2.46
C GLY A 68 3.51 -6.17 -2.42
N GLU A 69 2.87 -6.17 -3.58
CA GLU A 69 1.41 -6.28 -3.74
C GLU A 69 0.89 -7.60 -3.16
N ARG A 70 1.57 -8.72 -3.45
CA ARG A 70 1.25 -10.04 -2.90
C ARG A 70 1.31 -10.02 -1.37
N ARG A 71 2.36 -9.42 -0.79
CA ARG A 71 2.48 -9.27 0.67
C ARG A 71 1.35 -8.42 1.25
N LEU A 72 1.05 -7.27 0.64
CA LEU A 72 -0.03 -6.38 1.08
C LEU A 72 -1.38 -7.11 1.13
N ASN A 73 -1.70 -7.86 0.07
CA ASN A 73 -2.93 -8.62 -0.02
C ASN A 73 -2.99 -9.77 1.00
N MET A 74 -1.88 -10.48 1.25
CA MET A 74 -1.84 -11.52 2.29
C MET A 74 -2.05 -10.94 3.70
N MET A 75 -1.45 -9.78 4.00
CA MET A 75 -1.67 -9.11 5.29
C MET A 75 -3.12 -8.65 5.43
N ARG A 76 -3.71 -8.09 4.37
CA ARG A 76 -5.12 -7.68 4.40
C ARG A 76 -6.06 -8.87 4.52
N ALA A 77 -5.79 -9.96 3.81
CA ALA A 77 -6.54 -11.21 3.89
C ALA A 77 -6.49 -11.81 5.31
N PHE A 78 -5.32 -11.81 5.95
CA PHE A 78 -5.19 -12.20 7.35
C PHE A 78 -6.08 -11.33 8.24
N ASN A 79 -6.00 -10.01 8.11
CA ASN A 79 -6.82 -9.09 8.88
C ASN A 79 -8.32 -9.32 8.64
N ALA A 80 -8.73 -9.56 7.39
CA ALA A 80 -10.11 -9.89 7.03
C ALA A 80 -10.61 -11.15 7.75
N ARG A 81 -9.80 -12.21 7.79
CA ARG A 81 -10.09 -13.44 8.54
C ARG A 81 -10.31 -13.17 10.03
N GLU A 82 -9.56 -12.24 10.60
CA GLU A 82 -9.67 -11.83 12.00
C GLU A 82 -10.79 -10.80 12.27
N GLY A 83 -11.62 -10.49 11.26
CA GLY A 83 -12.78 -9.61 11.39
C GLY A 83 -12.49 -8.13 11.18
N PHE A 84 -11.33 -7.78 10.63
CA PHE A 84 -11.05 -6.41 10.18
C PHE A 84 -11.61 -6.17 8.78
N ASP A 85 -12.10 -4.95 8.61
CA ASP A 85 -12.80 -4.47 7.43
C ASP A 85 -12.65 -2.93 7.39
N ARG A 86 -13.32 -2.31 6.43
CA ARG A 86 -13.28 -0.87 6.18
C ARG A 86 -13.52 -0.01 7.42
N GLN A 87 -14.41 -0.39 8.33
CA GLN A 87 -14.69 0.43 9.53
C GLN A 87 -13.48 0.56 10.48
N HIS A 88 -12.43 -0.24 10.28
CA HIS A 88 -11.18 -0.15 11.03
C HIS A 88 -10.13 0.76 10.35
N ASP A 89 -10.31 1.11 9.08
CA ASP A 89 -9.39 1.96 8.31
C ASP A 89 -9.65 3.46 8.58
N LYS A 90 -9.54 3.87 9.84
CA LYS A 90 -9.92 5.22 10.31
C LYS A 90 -8.75 6.00 10.90
N LEU A 91 -8.83 7.32 10.76
CA LEU A 91 -7.99 8.25 11.50
C LEU A 91 -8.65 8.65 12.82
N PRO A 92 -7.87 8.99 13.86
CA PRO A 92 -8.42 9.60 15.08
C PRO A 92 -9.20 10.89 14.78
N GLU A 93 -10.34 11.10 15.47
CA GLU A 93 -11.25 12.24 15.21
C GLU A 93 -10.58 13.62 15.22
N LYS A 94 -9.51 13.79 16.02
CA LYS A 94 -8.72 15.03 16.08
C LYS A 94 -8.18 15.49 14.72
N PHE A 95 -7.94 14.57 13.77
CA PHE A 95 -7.44 14.93 12.44
C PHE A 95 -8.49 15.68 11.60
N PHE A 96 -9.77 15.44 11.87
CA PHE A 96 -10.90 16.08 11.18
C PHE A 96 -11.44 17.30 11.93
N ASP A 97 -11.38 17.29 13.26
CA ASP A 97 -12.05 18.30 14.08
C ASP A 97 -11.13 19.45 14.50
N LYS A 98 -9.82 19.17 14.64
CA LYS A 98 -8.86 20.15 15.18
C LYS A 98 -7.89 20.62 14.11
N ALA A 99 -8.17 21.81 13.58
CA ALA A 99 -7.21 22.52 12.75
C ALA A 99 -5.88 22.75 13.47
N LEU A 100 -4.80 22.56 12.72
CA LEU A 100 -3.45 22.89 13.17
C LEU A 100 -3.35 24.38 13.50
N LYS A 101 -2.47 24.70 14.46
CA LYS A 101 -2.22 26.07 14.92
C LYS A 101 -0.75 26.43 14.71
N GLY A 102 -0.52 27.53 14.00
CA GLY A 102 0.80 28.09 13.72
C GLY A 102 1.51 27.48 12.50
N GLY A 103 2.50 28.22 12.00
CA GLY A 103 3.35 27.80 10.88
C GLY A 103 2.64 27.78 9.52
N VAL A 104 3.28 27.14 8.53
CA VAL A 104 2.80 27.10 7.14
C VAL A 104 1.51 26.29 6.95
N SER A 105 1.18 25.43 7.92
CA SER A 105 -0.01 24.58 7.92
C SER A 105 -1.11 25.09 8.86
N ASP A 106 -1.02 26.33 9.34
CA ASP A 106 -2.03 26.93 10.20
C ASP A 106 -3.42 26.86 9.57
N GLY A 107 -4.43 26.53 10.38
CA GLY A 107 -5.81 26.36 9.95
C GLY A 107 -6.10 25.07 9.17
N TRP A 108 -5.09 24.25 8.83
CA TRP A 108 -5.31 23.02 8.08
C TRP A 108 -5.79 21.87 8.96
N LYS A 109 -6.74 21.11 8.44
CA LYS A 109 -7.23 19.83 8.95
C LYS A 109 -7.57 18.93 7.77
N ILE A 110 -7.73 17.64 8.02
CA ILE A 110 -8.17 16.69 6.99
C ILE A 110 -9.68 16.88 6.81
N ASP A 111 -10.12 16.94 5.56
CA ASP A 111 -11.54 16.90 5.23
C ASP A 111 -12.05 15.45 5.27
N ARG A 112 -13.17 15.21 5.95
CA ARG A 112 -13.66 13.84 6.18
C ARG A 112 -14.17 13.21 4.89
N ASP A 113 -14.91 13.97 4.10
CA ASP A 113 -15.51 13.46 2.85
C ASP A 113 -14.42 13.21 1.80
N GLU A 114 -13.42 14.10 1.74
CA GLU A 114 -12.22 13.88 0.92
C GLU A 114 -11.45 12.61 1.35
N PHE A 115 -11.33 12.36 2.66
CA PHE A 115 -10.67 11.16 3.18
C PHE A 115 -11.43 9.88 2.84
N GLU A 116 -12.75 9.84 3.03
CA GLU A 116 -13.57 8.67 2.68
C GLU A 116 -13.56 8.40 1.17
N THR A 117 -13.62 9.46 0.36
CA THR A 117 -13.49 9.34 -1.10
C THR A 117 -12.10 8.79 -1.47
N ALA A 118 -11.06 9.26 -0.81
CA ALA A 118 -9.70 8.76 -1.03
C ALA A 118 -9.55 7.29 -0.62
N LEU A 119 -10.23 6.86 0.44
CA LEU A 119 -10.26 5.47 0.87
C LEU A 119 -10.97 4.57 -0.16
N ASP A 120 -12.11 5.00 -0.70
CA ASP A 120 -12.79 4.33 -1.83
C ASP A 120 -11.87 4.16 -3.03
N THR A 121 -11.21 5.24 -3.42
CA THR A 121 -10.28 5.24 -4.55
C THR A 121 -9.12 4.31 -4.28
N TYR A 122 -8.58 4.28 -3.06
CA TYR A 122 -7.50 3.38 -2.67
C TYR A 122 -7.93 1.91 -2.78
N PHE A 123 -9.11 1.53 -2.27
CA PHE A 123 -9.62 0.16 -2.39
C PHE A 123 -9.83 -0.24 -3.85
N LYS A 124 -10.38 0.67 -4.68
CA LYS A 124 -10.51 0.44 -6.12
C LYS A 124 -9.16 0.23 -6.79
N LEU A 125 -8.13 1.02 -6.45
CA LEU A 125 -6.77 0.85 -6.97
C LEU A 125 -6.15 -0.49 -6.56
N CYS A 126 -6.50 -1.01 -5.39
CA CYS A 126 -6.07 -2.35 -4.95
C CYS A 126 -6.89 -3.50 -5.57
N HIS A 127 -7.93 -3.20 -6.34
CA HIS A 127 -8.97 -4.15 -6.78
C HIS A 127 -9.63 -4.91 -5.61
N TRP A 128 -9.85 -4.20 -4.51
CA TRP A 128 -10.56 -4.68 -3.33
C TRP A 128 -12.04 -4.35 -3.41
N ASP A 129 -12.85 -5.06 -2.64
CA ASP A 129 -14.25 -4.70 -2.45
C ASP A 129 -14.35 -3.40 -1.64
N VAL A 130 -15.11 -2.43 -2.12
CA VAL A 130 -15.14 -1.08 -1.55
C VAL A 130 -15.91 -1.04 -0.23
N GLU A 131 -16.92 -1.89 -0.06
CA GLU A 131 -17.77 -1.93 1.13
C GLU A 131 -17.00 -2.52 2.31
N THR A 132 -16.31 -3.64 2.09
CA THR A 132 -15.53 -4.35 3.11
C THR A 132 -14.09 -3.85 3.21
N GLY A 133 -13.54 -3.22 2.17
CA GLY A 133 -12.14 -2.84 2.08
C GLY A 133 -11.19 -4.04 1.99
N ASN A 134 -11.67 -5.22 1.57
CA ASN A 134 -10.90 -6.46 1.59
C ASN A 134 -10.63 -7.01 0.17
N PRO A 135 -9.57 -7.83 -0.04
CA PRO A 135 -9.24 -8.37 -1.34
C PRO A 135 -10.37 -9.21 -1.93
N THR A 136 -10.61 -9.04 -3.23
CA THR A 136 -11.54 -9.91 -3.97
C THR A 136 -10.86 -11.24 -4.32
N ARG A 137 -11.65 -12.31 -4.53
CA ARG A 137 -11.11 -13.59 -5.04
C ARG A 137 -10.28 -13.39 -6.31
N ALA A 138 -10.81 -12.62 -7.26
CA ALA A 138 -10.10 -12.32 -8.52
C ALA A 138 -8.73 -11.69 -8.30
N LYS A 139 -8.59 -10.72 -7.38
CA LYS A 139 -7.30 -10.11 -7.04
C LYS A 139 -6.35 -11.11 -6.34
N LEU A 140 -6.87 -11.98 -5.47
CA LEU A 140 -6.03 -13.01 -4.84
C LEU A 140 -5.52 -14.03 -5.87
N GLU A 141 -6.38 -14.49 -6.78
CA GLU A 141 -6.00 -15.39 -7.87
C GLU A 141 -4.97 -14.75 -8.82
N GLU A 142 -5.11 -13.46 -9.16
CA GLU A 142 -4.13 -12.68 -9.94
C GLU A 142 -2.71 -12.69 -9.32
N LEU A 143 -2.63 -12.81 -7.99
CA LEU A 143 -1.38 -12.80 -7.21
C LEU A 143 -0.89 -14.21 -6.85
N ASP A 144 -1.47 -15.25 -7.45
CA ASP A 144 -1.21 -16.66 -7.15
C ASP A 144 -1.46 -16.99 -5.65
N LEU A 145 -2.57 -16.47 -5.12
CA LEU A 145 -3.07 -16.65 -3.75
C LEU A 145 -4.48 -17.28 -3.71
N ASP A 146 -4.80 -18.15 -4.68
CA ASP A 146 -6.07 -18.90 -4.73
C ASP A 146 -6.35 -19.63 -3.40
N TRP A 147 -5.34 -20.26 -2.81
CA TRP A 147 -5.46 -20.91 -1.50
C TRP A 147 -5.84 -19.97 -0.35
N VAL A 148 -5.53 -18.67 -0.45
CA VAL A 148 -5.96 -17.66 0.55
C VAL A 148 -7.43 -17.32 0.33
N ALA A 149 -7.84 -17.19 -0.94
CA ALA A 149 -9.24 -16.93 -1.27
C ALA A 149 -10.14 -18.07 -0.77
N ASP A 150 -9.69 -19.32 -0.93
CA ASP A 150 -10.39 -20.51 -0.42
C ASP A 150 -10.48 -20.53 1.11
N GLN A 151 -9.43 -20.08 1.82
CA GLN A 151 -9.46 -19.97 3.29
C GLN A 151 -10.40 -18.88 3.81
N LEU A 152 -10.73 -17.90 2.97
CA LEU A 152 -11.65 -16.82 3.31
C LEU A 152 -13.09 -17.10 2.83
N ASP A 153 -13.35 -18.26 2.24
CA ASP A 153 -14.64 -18.62 1.64
C ASP A 153 -15.15 -17.55 0.64
N LEU A 154 -14.23 -16.92 -0.11
CA LEU A 154 -14.53 -15.92 -1.15
C LEU A 154 -15.01 -16.54 -2.46
#